data_AF-A0AA92U2U4-F1
#
_entry.id   AF-A0AA92U2U4-F1
#
_cell.length_a   1.000
_cell.length_b   1.000
_cell.length_c   1.000
_cell.angle_alpha   90.00
_cell.angle_beta   90.00
_cell.angle_gamma   90.00
#
_symmetry.space_group_name_H-M   'P 1'
#
loop_
_entity.id
_entity.type
_entity.pdbx_description
1 polymer ?
#
loop_
_entity_poly.entity_id
_entity_poly.type
_entity_poly.pdbx_seq_one_letter_code
_entity_poly.pdbx_strand_id
1 'polypeptide(L)'
;MKNIVITGGAGFIGSHVVRLFVNKYPEYHIINLDKLTYAGNLANLKDIEDKPNYTFVKGDICDFDLMLKLMQDYKVDGIIHLAAESHV
;
A
#
# COMPACT_ATOMS: atom_id res chain seq x y z
N MET A 1 9.96 4.49 -14.19
CA MET A 1 8.80 4.47 -13.28
C MET A 1 9.19 3.57 -12.12
N LYS A 2 9.18 4.09 -10.88
CA LYS A 2 9.49 3.27 -9.70
C LYS A 2 8.21 2.65 -9.14
N ASN A 3 8.25 1.39 -8.74
CA ASN A 3 7.14 0.67 -8.08
C ASN A 3 7.44 0.54 -6.59
N ILE A 4 6.65 1.24 -5.77
CA ILE A 4 6.84 1.26 -4.31
C ILE A 4 5.66 0.56 -3.64
N VAL A 5 5.97 -0.44 -2.82
CA VAL A 5 4.97 -1.10 -1.97
C VAL A 5 4.90 -0.38 -0.64
N ILE A 6 3.68 -0.04 -0.21
CA ILE A 6 3.40 0.46 1.13
C ILE A 6 2.48 -0.55 1.80
N THR A 7 2.98 -1.25 2.83
CA THR A 7 2.15 -2.22 3.56
C THR A 7 1.43 -1.52 4.71
N GLY A 8 0.18 -1.87 5.02
CA GLY A 8 -0.58 -1.23 6.11
C GLY A 8 -1.11 0.16 5.71
N GLY A 9 -1.23 0.42 4.40
CA GLY A 9 -1.58 1.73 3.87
C GLY A 9 -3.04 2.13 4.08
N ALA A 10 -3.93 1.24 4.52
CA ALA A 10 -5.30 1.60 4.89
C ALA A 10 -5.42 2.06 6.36
N GLY A 11 -4.36 1.94 7.16
CA GLY A 11 -4.30 2.43 8.55
C GLY A 11 -4.10 3.95 8.65
N PHE A 12 -4.01 4.46 9.89
CA PHE A 12 -3.90 5.89 10.16
C PHE A 12 -2.65 6.54 9.52
N ILE A 13 -1.45 6.10 9.91
CA ILE A 13 -0.19 6.62 9.34
C ILE A 13 -0.06 6.21 7.87
N GLY A 14 -0.34 4.94 7.58
CA GLY A 14 -0.21 4.36 6.24
C GLY A 14 -0.96 5.17 5.18
N SER A 15 -2.21 5.55 5.46
CA SER A 15 -3.03 6.30 4.49
C SER A 15 -2.49 7.68 4.16
N HIS A 16 -1.87 8.36 5.13
CA HIS A 16 -1.21 9.64 4.89
C HIS A 16 0.05 9.47 4.03
N VAL A 17 0.83 8.42 4.27
CA VAL A 17 2.03 8.12 3.47
C VAL A 17 1.64 7.75 2.04
N VAL A 18 0.63 6.89 1.86
CA VAL A 18 0.11 6.53 0.53
C VAL A 18 -0.36 7.78 -0.21
N ARG A 19 -1.23 8.60 0.41
CA ARG A 19 -1.73 9.85 -0.19
C ARG A 19 -0.60 10.80 -0.57
N LEU A 20 0.40 10.96 0.31
CA LEU A 20 1.56 11.81 0.03
C LEU A 20 2.32 11.31 -1.20
N PHE A 21 2.62 10.01 -1.26
CA PHE A 21 3.42 9.45 -2.36
C PHE A 21 2.69 9.49 -3.69
N VAL A 22 1.40 9.13 -3.71
CA VAL A 22 0.57 9.16 -4.93
C VAL A 22 0.52 10.57 -5.55
N ASN A 23 0.43 11.61 -4.71
CA ASN A 23 0.34 12.99 -5.20
C ASN A 23 1.71 13.64 -5.46
N LYS A 24 2.73 13.33 -4.64
CA LYS A 24 4.06 13.96 -4.74
C LYS A 24 4.91 13.38 -5.87
N TYR A 25 4.73 12.10 -6.18
CA TYR A 25 5.50 11.37 -7.18
C TYR A 25 4.56 10.76 -8.23
N PRO A 26 3.96 11.58 -9.12
CA PRO A 26 3.01 11.11 -10.13
C PRO A 26 3.61 10.11 -11.12
N GLU A 27 4.94 10.09 -11.27
CA GLU A 27 5.70 9.16 -12.11
C GLU A 27 6.07 7.84 -11.41
N TYR A 28 5.66 7.67 -10.14
CA TYR A 28 5.84 6.44 -9.37
C TYR A 28 4.51 5.71 -9.31
N HIS A 29 4.58 4.38 -9.30
CA HIS A 29 3.44 3.53 -9.06
C HIS A 29 3.44 3.09 -7.60
N ILE A 30 2.36 3.40 -6.88
CA ILE A 30 2.21 3.12 -5.46
C ILE A 30 1.26 1.95 -5.27
N ILE A 31 1.79 0.84 -4.74
CA ILE A 31 1.05 -0.38 -4.44
C ILE A 31 0.79 -0.41 -2.94
N ASN A 32 -0.46 -0.17 -2.53
CA ASN A 32 -0.88 -0.27 -1.14
C ASN A 32 -1.34 -1.71 -0.84
N LEU A 33 -0.55 -2.44 -0.05
CA LEU A 33 -0.90 -3.77 0.43
C LEU A 33 -1.46 -3.70 1.85
N ASP A 34 -2.70 -4.12 2.04
CA ASP A 34 -3.33 -4.13 3.38
C ASP A 34 -4.23 -5.35 3.58
N LYS A 35 -4.20 -5.93 4.78
CA LYS A 35 -5.04 -7.07 5.15
C LYS A 35 -6.49 -6.64 5.47
N LEU A 36 -6.71 -5.34 5.68
CA LEU A 36 -7.96 -4.76 6.17
C LEU A 36 -8.39 -5.42 7.49
N THR A 37 -7.47 -5.44 8.45
CA THR A 37 -7.78 -5.79 9.85
C THR A 37 -8.62 -4.68 10.50
N TYR A 38 -8.90 -4.77 11.80
CA TYR A 38 -9.80 -3.86 12.51
C TYR A 38 -9.46 -2.36 12.33
N ALA A 39 -8.17 -2.02 12.16
CA ALA A 39 -7.69 -0.64 12.04
C ALA A 39 -7.60 -0.15 10.58
N GLY A 40 -7.80 -1.03 9.59
CA GLY A 40 -7.73 -0.69 8.17
C GLY A 40 -9.06 -0.14 7.66
N ASN A 41 -9.04 1.04 7.03
CA ASN A 41 -10.23 1.66 6.46
C ASN A 41 -9.96 2.28 5.08
N LEU A 42 -10.53 1.71 4.02
CA LEU A 42 -10.40 2.23 2.65
C LEU A 42 -10.99 3.63 2.46
N ALA A 43 -11.93 4.06 3.32
CA ALA A 43 -12.44 5.43 3.28
C ALA A 43 -11.34 6.47 3.52
N ASN A 44 -10.23 6.09 4.16
CA ASN A 44 -9.05 6.95 4.33
C ASN A 44 -8.35 7.29 3.02
N LEU A 45 -8.64 6.58 1.92
CA LEU A 45 -7.96 6.71 0.62
C LEU A 45 -8.93 7.03 -0.52
N LYS A 46 -10.19 7.36 -0.21
CA LYS A 46 -11.23 7.60 -1.20
C LYS A 46 -10.88 8.73 -2.17
N ASP A 47 -10.15 9.73 -1.72
CA ASP A 47 -9.71 10.87 -2.53
C ASP A 47 -8.66 10.52 -3.61
N ILE A 48 -8.05 9.35 -3.52
CA ILE A 48 -7.01 8.89 -4.46
C ILE A 48 -7.33 7.54 -5.11
N GLU A 49 -8.50 6.94 -4.84
CA GLU A 49 -8.80 5.56 -5.24
C GLU A 49 -8.74 5.33 -6.76
N ASP A 50 -9.10 6.35 -7.54
CA ASP A 50 -9.10 6.32 -9.00
C ASP A 50 -7.82 6.91 -9.64
N LYS A 51 -6.77 7.20 -8.84
CA LYS A 51 -5.52 7.72 -9.38
C LYS A 51 -4.83 6.66 -10.24
N PRO A 52 -4.38 6.98 -11.45
CA PRO A 52 -3.82 5.99 -12.38
C PRO A 52 -2.49 5.37 -11.90
N ASN A 53 -1.83 6.01 -10.92
CA ASN A 53 -0.59 5.57 -10.33
C ASN A 53 -0.76 4.93 -8.94
N TYR A 54 -1.99 4.57 -8.57
CA TYR A 54 -2.33 3.92 -7.32
C TYR A 54 -2.96 2.55 -7.58
N THR A 55 -2.48 1.52 -6.88
CA THR A 55 -3.08 0.18 -6.88
C THR A 55 -3.29 -0.29 -5.44
N PHE A 56 -4.49 -0.78 -5.13
CA PHE A 56 -4.77 -1.46 -3.88
C PHE A 56 -4.68 -2.98 -4.05
N VAL A 57 -3.96 -3.64 -3.14
CA VAL A 57 -3.89 -5.10 -3.03
C VAL A 57 -4.33 -5.51 -1.64
N LYS A 58 -5.42 -6.27 -1.56
CA LYS A 58 -5.83 -6.88 -0.30
C LYS A 58 -4.98 -8.13 -0.03
N GLY A 59 -4.25 -8.16 1.07
CA GLY A 59 -3.31 -9.25 1.34
C GLY A 59 -2.70 -9.23 2.74
N ASP A 60 -2.20 -10.37 3.18
CA ASP A 60 -1.40 -10.51 4.41
C ASP A 60 0.09 -10.47 4.05
N ILE A 61 0.89 -9.71 4.80
CA ILE A 61 2.35 -9.69 4.67
C ILE A 61 2.99 -11.05 5.01
N CYS A 62 2.30 -11.88 5.79
CA CYS A 62 2.74 -13.23 6.15
C CYS A 62 2.50 -14.26 5.03
N ASP A 63 1.76 -13.91 3.98
CA ASP A 63 1.56 -14.77 2.81
C ASP A 63 2.78 -14.65 1.87
N PHE A 64 3.69 -15.61 1.99
CA PHE A 64 4.94 -15.62 1.21
C PHE A 64 4.69 -15.68 -0.30
N ASP A 65 3.76 -16.52 -0.76
CA ASP A 65 3.51 -16.71 -2.19
C ASP A 65 2.88 -15.46 -2.81
N LEU A 66 1.95 -14.82 -2.09
CA LEU A 66 1.39 -13.53 -2.48
C LEU A 66 2.47 -12.44 -2.55
N MET A 67 3.31 -12.34 -1.53
CA MET A 67 4.36 -11.33 -1.48
C MET A 67 5.38 -11.55 -2.61
N LEU A 68 5.83 -12.79 -2.83
CA LEU A 68 6.74 -13.13 -3.90
C LEU A 68 6.15 -12.77 -5.27
N LYS A 69 4.89 -13.15 -5.51
CA LYS A 69 4.16 -12.81 -6.73
C LYS A 69 4.07 -11.29 -6.92
N LEU A 70 3.72 -10.55 -5.86
CA LEU A 70 3.61 -9.10 -5.90
C LEU A 70 4.94 -8.41 -6.23
N MET A 71 6.06 -8.90 -5.67
CA MET A 71 7.39 -8.39 -6.01
C MET A 71 7.72 -8.61 -7.50
N GLN A 72 7.35 -9.77 -8.06
CA GLN A 72 7.60 -10.13 -9.45
C GLN A 72 6.69 -9.39 -10.43
N ASP A 73 5.37 -9.41 -10.20
CA ASP A 73 4.35 -8.84 -11.08
C ASP A 73 4.55 -7.32 -11.24
N TYR A 74 4.83 -6.63 -10.13
CA TYR A 74 5.00 -5.19 -10.12
C TYR A 74 6.45 -4.73 -10.28
N LYS A 75 7.44 -5.64 -10.30
CA LYS A 75 8.88 -5.30 -10.34
C LYS A 75 9.22 -4.24 -9.30
N VAL A 76 8.99 -4.59 -8.03
CA VAL A 76 9.07 -3.65 -6.90
C VAL A 76 10.50 -3.14 -6.70
N ASP A 77 10.65 -1.81 -6.63
CA ASP A 77 11.94 -1.14 -6.42
C ASP A 77 12.19 -0.82 -4.94
N GLY A 78 11.13 -0.76 -4.12
CA GLY A 78 11.24 -0.43 -2.70
C GLY A 78 9.98 -0.73 -1.90
N ILE A 79 10.16 -0.88 -0.59
CA ILE A 79 9.09 -1.20 0.37
C ILE A 79 9.13 -0.21 1.52
N ILE A 80 7.97 0.33 1.87
CA ILE A 80 7.71 1.08 3.11
C ILE A 80 6.80 0.22 3.99
N HIS A 81 7.35 -0.31 5.08
CA HIS A 81 6.67 -1.30 5.91
C HIS A 81 6.01 -0.67 7.15
N LEU A 82 4.69 -0.52 7.12
CA LEU A 82 3.87 0.01 8.22
C LEU A 82 2.83 -0.99 8.75
N ALA A 83 2.72 -2.18 8.14
CA ALA A 83 1.75 -3.18 8.55
C ALA A 83 2.18 -3.80 9.89
N ALA A 84 1.32 -3.68 10.89
CA ALA A 84 1.45 -4.33 12.19
C ALA A 84 0.06 -4.44 12.83
N GLU A 85 -0.12 -5.41 13.73
CA GLU A 85 -1.19 -5.33 14.72
C GLU A 85 -0.61 -4.69 15.98
N SER A 86 -1.20 -3.58 16.40
CA SER A 86 -0.93 -2.98 17.70
C SER A 86 -2.20 -3.01 18.53
N HIS A 87 -2.06 -2.96 19.85
CA HIS A 87 -3.18 -2.64 20.72
C HIS A 87 -3.03 -1.15 21.06
N VAL A 88 -3.91 -0.34 20.50
CA VAL A 88 -4.12 1.06 20.88
C VAL A 88 -5.55 1.23 21.32
#